data_AF-A0AA85AW27-F1
#
_entry.id   AF-A0AA85AW27-F1
#
_cell.length_a   1.000
_cell.length_b   1.000
_cell.length_c   1.000
_cell.angle_alpha   90.00
_cell.angle_beta   90.00
_cell.angle_gamma   90.00
#
_symmetry.space_group_name_H-M   'P 1'
#
loop_
_entity.id
_entity.type
_entity.pdbx_description
1 polymer ?
#
loop_
_entity_poly.entity_id
_entity_poly.type
_entity_poly.pdbx_seq_one_letter_code
_entity_poly.pdbx_strand_id
1 'polypeptide(L)'
;MKRLFQNLLLCILYCMYLNFCYADSHGEKLSKSEFDICVQECGNQYEECSKAIRELWRNFQKNKKQIMKVMNSCCLRGQGDHSQPSTLSFATCVRDRCGAELWGCNIKKRHSGFLTEQEIEYIKQKESRQKKKNFTVK
;
A
#
# COMPACT_ATOMS: atom_id res chain seq x y z
N MET A 1 -41.02 6.62 41.45
CA MET A 1 -39.53 6.63 41.41
C MET A 1 -38.90 5.27 41.12
N LYS A 2 -39.26 4.17 41.82
CA LYS A 2 -38.64 2.83 41.62
C LYS A 2 -38.74 2.27 40.19
N ARG A 3 -39.90 2.39 39.53
CA ARG A 3 -40.09 1.92 38.13
C ARG A 3 -39.26 2.68 37.09
N LEU A 4 -39.05 3.98 37.32
CA LEU A 4 -38.26 4.84 36.44
C LEU A 4 -36.77 4.48 36.51
N PHE A 5 -36.29 4.19 37.72
CA PHE A 5 -34.94 3.68 37.96
C PHE A 5 -34.70 2.31 37.32
N GLN A 6 -35.71 1.42 37.37
CA GLN A 6 -35.62 0.09 36.79
C GLN A 6 -35.58 0.11 35.26
N ASN A 7 -36.39 0.98 34.62
CA ASN A 7 -36.34 1.16 33.17
C ASN A 7 -35.02 1.81 32.72
N LEU A 8 -34.48 2.75 33.50
CA LEU A 8 -33.19 3.37 33.21
C LEU A 8 -32.03 2.36 33.29
N LEU A 9 -32.04 1.48 34.30
CA LEU A 9 -31.07 0.39 34.43
C LEU A 9 -31.13 -0.58 33.25
N LEU A 10 -32.34 -0.95 32.80
CA LEU A 10 -32.52 -1.81 31.62
C LEU A 10 -32.00 -1.15 30.33
N CYS A 11 -32.24 0.14 30.13
CA CYS A 11 -31.70 0.88 29.00
C CYS A 11 -30.17 0.94 29.02
N ILE A 12 -29.56 1.19 30.19
CA ILE A 12 -28.09 1.24 30.32
C ILE A 12 -27.47 -0.14 30.02
N LEU A 13 -28.06 -1.22 30.54
CA LEU A 13 -27.61 -2.59 30.26
C LEU A 13 -27.75 -2.94 28.78
N TYR A 14 -28.85 -2.53 28.13
CA TYR A 14 -29.06 -2.73 26.69
C TYR A 14 -28.05 -1.92 25.85
N CYS A 15 -27.79 -0.67 26.22
CA CYS A 15 -26.76 0.15 25.57
C CYS A 15 -25.36 -0.44 25.75
N MET A 16 -25.00 -0.95 26.94
CA MET A 16 -23.71 -1.61 27.15
C MET A 16 -23.60 -2.91 26.35
N TYR A 17 -24.69 -3.67 26.19
CA TYR A 17 -24.73 -4.87 25.35
C TYR A 17 -24.48 -4.54 23.87
N LEU A 18 -25.07 -3.45 23.36
CA LEU A 18 -24.83 -2.99 21.99
C LEU A 18 -23.40 -2.49 21.76
N ASN A 19 -22.79 -1.84 22.76
CA ASN A 19 -21.40 -1.35 22.65
C ASN A 19 -20.35 -2.47 22.75
N PHE A 20 -20.68 -3.64 23.29
CA PHE A 20 -19.75 -4.77 23.40
C PHE A 20 -19.38 -5.40 22.05
N CYS A 21 -20.19 -5.17 20.99
CA CYS A 21 -19.90 -5.65 19.63
C CYS A 21 -19.00 -4.72 18.81
N TYR A 22 -18.62 -3.56 19.33
CA TYR A 22 -17.63 -2.65 18.73
C TYR A 22 -16.23 -2.83 19.33
N ALA A 23 -15.93 -4.03 19.84
CA ALA A 23 -14.55 -4.40 20.11
C ALA A 23 -13.83 -4.52 18.75
N ASP A 24 -12.97 -3.54 18.48
CA ASP A 24 -12.01 -3.52 17.40
C ASP A 24 -11.33 -4.89 17.29
N SER A 25 -11.71 -5.67 16.27
CA SER A 25 -11.00 -6.89 15.94
C SER A 25 -9.68 -6.47 15.28
N HIS A 26 -8.73 -6.00 16.09
CA HIS A 26 -7.33 -6.12 15.74
C HIS A 26 -7.08 -7.62 15.60
N GLY A 27 -7.23 -8.11 14.36
CA GLY A 27 -7.18 -9.52 14.02
C GLY A 27 -5.96 -10.19 14.63
N GLU A 28 -6.09 -11.49 14.87
CA GLU A 28 -5.03 -12.33 15.39
C GLU A 28 -3.71 -12.02 14.66
N LYS A 29 -2.67 -11.66 15.43
CA LYS A 29 -1.39 -11.26 14.84
C LYS A 29 -0.80 -12.47 14.12
N LEU A 30 -0.73 -12.39 12.80
CA LEU A 30 -0.07 -13.38 11.96
C LEU A 30 1.35 -13.65 12.48
N SER A 31 1.76 -14.91 12.50
CA SER A 31 3.17 -15.24 12.65
C SER A 31 3.96 -14.62 11.49
N LYS A 32 5.28 -14.51 11.66
CA LYS A 32 6.14 -13.95 10.61
C LYS A 32 5.98 -14.66 9.26
N SER A 33 5.87 -15.99 9.29
CA SER A 33 5.69 -16.80 8.08
C SER A 33 4.35 -16.52 7.40
N GLU A 34 3.26 -16.46 8.18
CA GLU A 34 1.92 -16.19 7.64
C GLU A 34 1.81 -14.77 7.09
N PHE A 35 2.43 -13.80 7.77
CA PHE A 35 2.51 -12.44 7.30
C PHE A 35 3.24 -12.34 5.96
N ASP A 36 4.40 -13.00 5.83
CA ASP A 36 5.18 -12.97 4.60
C ASP A 36 4.42 -13.62 3.42
N ILE A 37 3.70 -14.71 3.67
CA ILE A 37 2.81 -15.35 2.67
C ILE A 37 1.68 -14.39 2.28
N CYS A 38 1.00 -13.78 3.25
CA CYS A 38 -0.08 -12.82 3.00
C CYS A 38 0.39 -11.63 2.15
N VAL A 39 1.54 -11.04 2.50
CA VAL A 39 2.14 -9.93 1.74
C VAL A 39 2.51 -10.37 0.32
N GLN A 40 3.00 -11.61 0.15
CA GLN A 40 3.30 -12.16 -1.18
C GLN A 40 2.03 -12.30 -2.04
N GLU A 41 0.92 -12.78 -1.48
CA GLU A 41 -0.36 -12.85 -2.19
C GLU A 41 -0.87 -11.48 -2.62
N CYS A 42 -0.80 -10.49 -1.74
CA CYS A 42 -1.10 -9.10 -2.10
C CYS A 42 -0.12 -8.58 -3.18
N GLY A 43 1.13 -9.03 -3.17
CA GLY A 43 2.13 -8.75 -4.19
C GLY A 43 1.72 -9.26 -5.58
N ASN A 44 1.09 -10.44 -5.66
CA ASN A 44 0.55 -10.97 -6.91
C ASN A 44 -0.59 -10.09 -7.46
N GLN A 45 -1.47 -9.60 -6.59
CA GLN A 45 -2.51 -8.63 -6.97
C GLN A 45 -1.91 -7.34 -7.56
N TYR A 46 -0.84 -6.84 -6.95
CA TYR A 46 -0.10 -5.68 -7.45
C TYR A 46 0.52 -5.95 -8.83
N GLU A 47 1.12 -7.14 -9.02
CA GLU A 47 1.70 -7.53 -10.30
C GLU A 47 0.64 -7.59 -11.41
N GLU A 48 -0.51 -8.21 -11.15
CA GLU A 48 -1.60 -8.27 -12.13
C GLU A 48 -2.16 -6.87 -12.43
N CYS A 49 -2.31 -6.00 -11.44
CA CYS A 49 -2.72 -4.60 -11.66
C CYS A 49 -1.74 -3.83 -12.57
N SER A 50 -0.44 -4.05 -12.41
CA SER A 50 0.61 -3.34 -13.17
C SER A 50 0.97 -3.96 -14.52
N LYS A 51 0.37 -5.10 -14.87
CA LYS A 51 0.67 -5.85 -16.10
C LYS A 51 0.46 -5.03 -17.38
N ALA A 52 -0.57 -4.18 -17.41
CA ALA A 52 -0.92 -3.35 -18.55
C ALA A 52 0.17 -2.33 -18.93
N ILE A 53 1.09 -2.01 -18.02
CA ILE A 53 2.16 -1.04 -18.29
C ILE A 53 3.52 -1.70 -18.57
N ARG A 54 3.60 -3.04 -18.70
CA ARG A 54 4.84 -3.77 -18.99
C ARG A 54 5.57 -3.22 -20.22
N GLU A 55 4.84 -2.92 -21.29
CA GLU A 55 5.41 -2.38 -22.53
C GLU A 55 5.93 -0.94 -22.39
N LEU A 56 5.36 -0.15 -21.47
CA LEU A 56 5.78 1.24 -21.26
C LEU A 56 7.20 1.34 -20.69
N TRP A 57 7.68 0.30 -20.01
CA TRP A 57 9.01 0.27 -19.40
C TRP A 57 10.15 0.30 -20.43
N ARG A 58 9.90 -0.14 -21.67
CA ARG A 58 10.88 -0.11 -22.77
C ARG A 58 11.34 1.31 -23.08
N ASN A 59 10.44 2.29 -23.00
CA ASN A 59 10.79 3.71 -23.10
C ASN A 59 10.39 4.45 -21.81
N PHE A 60 11.09 4.10 -20.73
CA PHE A 60 10.79 4.63 -19.39
C PHE A 60 10.80 6.16 -19.36
N GLN A 61 11.75 6.82 -20.03
CA GLN A 61 11.86 8.28 -19.99
C GLN A 61 10.61 8.96 -20.57
N LYS A 62 10.16 8.50 -21.74
CA LYS A 62 8.94 9.02 -22.37
C LYS A 62 7.69 8.71 -21.55
N ASN A 63 7.63 7.52 -20.95
CA ASN A 63 6.43 7.02 -20.30
C ASN A 63 6.42 7.20 -18.76
N LYS A 64 7.44 7.83 -18.18
CA LYS A 64 7.66 7.91 -16.73
C LYS A 64 6.41 8.35 -15.97
N LYS A 65 5.73 9.40 -16.43
CA LYS A 65 4.52 9.92 -15.76
C LYS A 65 3.40 8.89 -15.73
N GLN A 66 3.17 8.19 -16.85
CA GLN A 66 2.14 7.17 -16.97
C GLN A 66 2.46 5.95 -16.12
N ILE A 67 3.72 5.48 -16.16
CA ILE A 67 4.20 4.39 -15.32
C ILE A 67 3.98 4.72 -13.85
N MET A 68 4.45 5.88 -13.38
CA MET A 68 4.29 6.28 -11.99
C MET A 68 2.83 6.42 -11.57
N LYS A 69 1.96 6.94 -12.45
CA LYS A 69 0.52 7.04 -12.20
C LYS A 69 -0.11 5.67 -11.96
N VAL A 70 0.15 4.71 -12.84
CA VAL A 70 -0.42 3.36 -12.72
C VAL A 70 0.16 2.62 -11.51
N MET A 71 1.48 2.64 -11.34
CA MET A 71 2.13 1.98 -10.21
C MET A 71 1.64 2.55 -8.87
N ASN A 72 1.53 3.87 -8.73
CA ASN A 72 0.97 4.48 -7.51
C ASN A 72 -0.49 4.09 -7.28
N SER A 73 -1.30 4.03 -8.35
CA SER A 73 -2.69 3.57 -8.24
C SER A 73 -2.75 2.10 -7.78
N CYS A 74 -1.98 1.21 -8.39
CA CYS A 74 -1.94 -0.20 -7.99
C CYS A 74 -1.43 -0.38 -6.54
N CYS A 75 -0.60 0.55 -6.07
CA CYS A 75 0.03 0.47 -4.76
C CYS A 75 -0.86 1.04 -3.64
N LEU A 76 -1.41 2.24 -3.81
CA LEU A 76 -1.98 3.04 -2.71
C LEU A 76 -3.44 3.46 -2.93
N ARG A 77 -4.10 3.05 -4.02
CA ARG A 77 -5.49 3.47 -4.26
C ARG A 77 -6.41 2.96 -3.14
N GLY A 78 -7.13 3.88 -2.49
CA GLY A 78 -8.03 3.56 -1.38
C GLY A 78 -7.34 3.33 -0.04
N GLN A 79 -6.03 3.60 0.09
CA GLN A 79 -5.27 3.39 1.33
C GLN A 79 -5.94 3.99 2.59
N GLY A 80 -6.42 5.23 2.51
CA GLY A 80 -7.05 5.91 3.66
C GLY A 80 -8.56 5.64 3.82
N ASP A 81 -9.19 4.97 2.86
CA ASP A 81 -10.62 4.69 2.88
C ASP A 81 -10.87 3.22 3.26
N HIS A 82 -11.27 3.00 4.50
CA HIS A 82 -11.50 1.67 5.09
C HIS A 82 -12.76 0.97 4.56
N SER A 83 -13.59 1.68 3.78
CA SER A 83 -14.73 1.08 3.09
C SER A 83 -14.36 0.41 1.75
N GLN A 84 -13.15 0.67 1.25
CA GLN A 84 -12.69 0.12 -0.04
C GLN A 84 -12.36 -1.37 0.06
N PRO A 85 -12.67 -2.16 -0.98
CA PRO A 85 -12.44 -3.59 -0.95
C PRO A 85 -10.94 -3.92 -0.98
N SER A 86 -10.57 -5.04 -0.35
CA SER A 86 -9.19 -5.52 -0.31
C SER A 86 -8.56 -5.70 -1.71
N THR A 87 -9.37 -5.92 -2.74
CA THR A 87 -8.94 -6.15 -4.13
C THR A 87 -8.56 -4.89 -4.91
N LEU A 88 -8.76 -3.70 -4.34
CA LEU A 88 -8.57 -2.42 -5.06
C LEU A 88 -7.09 -2.09 -5.33
N SER A 89 -6.23 -2.31 -4.35
CA SER A 89 -4.80 -2.02 -4.44
C SER A 89 -4.01 -2.90 -3.47
N PHE A 90 -2.68 -2.85 -3.59
CA PHE A 90 -1.80 -3.48 -2.62
C PHE A 90 -2.09 -3.00 -1.19
N ALA A 91 -2.32 -1.70 -1.00
CA ALA A 91 -2.59 -1.11 0.31
C ALA A 91 -3.88 -1.62 0.95
N THR A 92 -4.97 -1.70 0.20
CA THR A 92 -6.22 -2.25 0.73
C THR A 92 -6.08 -3.74 1.02
N CYS A 93 -5.31 -4.47 0.21
CA CYS A 93 -5.08 -5.89 0.42
C CYS A 93 -4.33 -6.17 1.73
N VAL A 94 -3.18 -5.52 1.96
CA VAL A 94 -2.38 -5.79 3.16
C VAL A 94 -3.04 -5.26 4.44
N ARG A 95 -3.85 -4.20 4.33
CA ARG A 95 -4.64 -3.69 5.45
C ARG A 95 -5.66 -4.72 5.91
N ASP A 96 -6.50 -5.16 4.98
CA ASP A 96 -7.65 -6.01 5.32
C ASP A 96 -7.25 -7.47 5.56
N ARG A 97 -6.23 -7.97 4.85
CA ARG A 97 -5.82 -9.39 4.92
C ARG A 97 -4.63 -9.65 5.83
N CYS A 98 -3.69 -8.71 5.90
CA CYS A 98 -2.44 -8.89 6.63
C CYS A 98 -2.34 -8.03 7.90
N GLY A 99 -3.35 -7.18 8.17
CA GLY A 99 -3.36 -6.28 9.32
C GLY A 99 -2.26 -5.22 9.29
N ALA A 100 -1.82 -4.80 8.10
CA ALA A 100 -0.72 -3.84 7.94
C ALA A 100 -1.12 -2.61 7.10
N GLU A 101 -0.74 -1.43 7.58
CA GLU A 101 -0.92 -0.18 6.85
C GLU A 101 0.35 0.24 6.10
N LEU A 102 0.18 0.71 4.87
CA LEU A 102 1.25 1.38 4.12
C LEU A 102 1.20 2.89 4.35
N TRP A 103 2.34 3.54 4.12
CA TRP A 103 2.50 5.00 4.21
C TRP A 103 3.06 5.62 2.94
N GLY A 104 3.32 4.81 1.91
CA GLY A 104 3.87 5.28 0.65
C GLY A 104 4.29 4.14 -0.27
N CYS A 105 4.61 4.49 -1.52
CA CYS A 105 5.07 3.55 -2.53
C CYS A 105 6.44 3.97 -3.07
N ASN A 106 7.43 3.08 -2.96
CA ASN A 106 8.76 3.32 -3.51
C ASN A 106 8.98 2.49 -4.78
N ILE A 107 8.78 3.12 -5.94
CA ILE A 107 8.90 2.46 -7.23
C ILE A 107 10.35 2.56 -7.73
N LYS A 108 11.04 1.43 -7.74
CA LYS A 108 12.41 1.30 -8.25
C LYS A 108 12.41 0.48 -9.54
N LYS A 109 12.78 1.11 -10.67
CA LYS A 109 13.09 0.37 -11.90
C LYS A 109 14.38 -0.44 -11.62
N ARG A 110 14.30 -1.77 -11.72
CA ARG A 110 15.51 -2.60 -11.80
C ARG A 110 15.98 -2.65 -13.25
N HIS A 111 17.27 -2.45 -13.47
CA HIS A 111 17.88 -2.62 -14.78
C HIS A 111 18.27 -4.08 -14.93
N SER A 112 17.50 -4.85 -15.68
CA SER A 112 17.82 -6.22 -16.06
C SER A 112 17.72 -6.33 -17.59
N GLY A 113 18.78 -6.81 -18.25
CA GLY A 113 18.87 -6.89 -19.71
C GLY A 113 19.53 -5.68 -20.39
N PHE A 114 19.30 -5.53 -21.70
CA PHE A 114 19.92 -4.48 -22.52
C PHE A 114 19.35 -3.09 -22.19
N LEU A 115 20.23 -2.16 -21.80
CA LEU A 115 19.89 -0.75 -21.60
C LEU A 115 19.94 -0.01 -22.93
N THR A 116 18.94 0.81 -23.20
CA THR A 116 18.99 1.72 -24.37
C THR A 116 20.06 2.80 -24.17
N GLU A 117 20.61 3.34 -25.25
CA GLU A 117 21.62 4.42 -25.17
C GLU A 117 21.11 5.64 -24.38
N GLN A 118 19.84 6.00 -24.56
CA GLN A 118 19.19 7.08 -23.82
C GLN A 118 19.15 6.80 -22.30
N GLU A 119 18.96 5.55 -21.90
CA GLU A 119 18.97 5.17 -20.49
C GLU A 119 20.37 5.17 -19.90
N ILE A 120 21.37 4.69 -20.65
CA ILE A 120 22.78 4.73 -20.26
C ILE A 120 23.20 6.18 -19.98
N GLU A 121 22.88 7.09 -20.90
CA GLU A 121 23.21 8.50 -20.78
C GLU A 121 22.50 9.14 -19.56
N TYR A 122 21.22 8.84 -19.37
CA TYR A 122 20.48 9.32 -18.20
C TYR A 122 21.09 8.82 -16.87
N ILE A 123 21.52 7.56 -16.78
CA ILE A 123 22.15 6.99 -15.58
C ILE A 123 23.48 7.70 -15.30
N LYS A 124 24.34 7.85 -16.31
CA LYS A 124 25.63 8.58 -16.19
C LYS A 124 25.42 10.01 -15.71
N GLN A 125 24.43 10.72 -16.26
CA GLN A 125 24.10 12.08 -15.83
C GLN A 125 23.58 12.13 -14.39
N LYS A 126 22.76 11.16 -13.97
CA LYS A 126 22.27 11.09 -12.59
C LYS A 126 23.42 10.83 -11.61
N GLU A 127 24.30 9.88 -11.91
CA GLU A 127 25.47 9.56 -11.08
C GLU A 127 26.45 10.73 -10.97
N SER A 128 26.72 11.43 -12.07
CA SER A 128 27.60 12.61 -12.05
C SER A 128 27.02 13.75 -11.21
N ARG A 129 25.71 14.01 -11.29
CA ARG A 129 25.02 14.99 -10.42
C ARG A 129 25.09 14.59 -8.95
N GLN A 130 24.95 13.29 -8.66
CA GLN A 130 24.99 12.78 -7.28
C GLN A 130 26.40 12.86 -6.70
N LYS A 131 27.44 12.56 -7.50
CA LYS A 131 28.84 12.81 -7.13
C LYS A 131 29.06 14.29 -6.83
N LYS A 132 28.65 15.21 -7.73
CA LYS A 132 28.79 16.66 -7.50
C LYS A 132 28.14 17.10 -6.19
N LYS A 133 26.91 16.68 -5.91
CA LYS A 133 26.23 16.98 -4.62
C LYS A 133 27.03 16.49 -3.41
N ASN A 134 27.59 15.28 -3.47
CA ASN A 134 28.41 14.75 -2.37
C ASN A 134 29.73 15.51 -2.18
N PHE A 135 30.25 16.17 -3.22
CA PHE A 135 31.42 17.05 -3.13
C PHE A 135 31.10 18.46 -2.65
N THR A 136 29.85 18.94 -2.78
CA THR A 136 29.44 20.29 -2.31
C THR A 136 28.97 20.29 -0.85
N VAL A 137 28.67 19.11 -0.29
CA VAL A 137 28.21 18.93 1.10
C VAL A 137 29.37 18.50 2.03
N LYS A 138 30.59 18.37 1.49
CA LYS A 138 31.83 18.20 2.25
C LYS A 138 32.57 19.52 2.32
#